data_AF-A0A1N6TUN2-F1
#
_entry.id   AF-A0A1N6TUN2-F1
#
_cell.length_a   1.000
_cell.length_b   1.000
_cell.length_c   1.000
_cell.angle_alpha   90.00
_cell.angle_beta   90.00
_cell.angle_gamma   90.00
#
_symmetry.space_group_name_H-M   'P 1'
#
loop_
_entity.id
_entity.type
_entity.pdbx_description
1 polymer ?
#
loop_
_entity_poly.entity_id
_entity_poly.type
_entity_poly.pdbx_seq_one_letter_code
_entity_poly.pdbx_strand_id
1 'polypeptide(L)'
;MKSSNGEQAGIDGYDDIHENLRYWMNELVGAVPSGRAVIYDIGANDGELTLPFARKPHKVIAFEPGRAARERLLQRVSRQADLQAFTLLPCALGRQPGRAVLDVYSDDTFSSLHERSREDLQRYGLAVTGTEEVTVLALDGLTGVCQKDTRGTGTAESDQTDPFRQALAGVLKEALPSVPEPPLPPPDVVKIDVEGAERDVLEGALETLRDAAPAVVMEYSCVNTAHAGYDRRELLDLLRRAGYRKIFGLYRNKDRRLYGEEAFEDCRIWNIIAFSDRFALPLARAELGTDLPS
;
A
#
# COMPACT_ATOMS: atom_id res chain seq x y z
N MET A 1 8.76 5.91 32.85
CA MET A 1 10.22 6.13 32.91
C MET A 1 10.83 5.54 31.66
N LYS A 2 11.36 6.38 30.77
CA LYS A 2 12.09 5.96 29.55
C LYS A 2 13.59 5.84 29.89
N SER A 3 14.19 4.73 29.49
CA SER A 3 15.62 4.43 29.20
C SER A 3 15.81 2.93 29.48
N SER A 4 16.47 2.14 28.64
CA SER A 4 17.79 2.40 28.07
C SER A 4 18.10 1.52 26.86
N ASN A 5 18.77 2.15 25.89
CA ASN A 5 19.83 1.69 24.98
C ASN A 5 19.94 0.20 24.60
N GLY A 6 19.54 -0.11 23.37
CA GLY A 6 20.28 -1.02 22.48
C GLY A 6 20.83 -0.20 21.30
N GLU A 7 22.03 -0.51 20.82
CA GLU A 7 22.82 0.18 19.79
C GLU A 7 21.99 0.59 18.55
N GLN A 8 21.41 1.79 18.60
CA GLN A 8 20.81 2.48 17.47
C GLN A 8 21.94 3.26 16.80
N ALA A 9 22.45 2.74 15.69
CA ALA A 9 23.41 3.42 14.85
C ALA A 9 22.87 4.82 14.48
N GLY A 10 23.63 5.85 14.85
CA GLY A 10 23.28 7.25 14.68
C GLY A 10 23.04 7.61 13.22
N ILE A 11 21.77 7.81 12.89
CA ILE A 11 21.34 8.64 11.76
C ILE A 11 20.58 9.80 12.41
N ASP A 12 21.21 10.97 12.48
CA ASP A 12 20.55 12.22 12.82
C ASP A 12 19.37 12.44 11.86
N GLY A 13 18.18 12.77 12.39
CA GLY A 13 17.00 13.09 11.56
C GLY A 13 15.83 12.11 11.64
N TYR A 14 15.51 11.59 12.83
CA TYR A 14 14.22 10.91 13.12
C TYR A 14 13.03 11.89 13.10
N ASP A 15 13.04 12.84 12.16
CA ASP A 15 11.90 13.70 11.88
C ASP A 15 10.95 12.92 10.97
N ASP A 16 9.80 12.53 11.50
CA ASP A 16 8.61 11.97 10.82
C ASP A 16 8.89 11.15 9.54
N ILE A 17 9.08 9.83 9.70
CA ILE A 17 9.32 8.86 8.61
C ILE A 17 8.25 8.92 7.51
N HIS A 18 7.07 9.45 7.82
CA HIS A 18 5.94 9.54 6.90
C HIS A 18 5.79 10.93 6.27
N GLU A 19 6.57 11.94 6.65
CA GLU A 19 6.45 13.29 6.10
C GLU A 19 6.73 13.31 4.59
N ASN A 20 7.77 12.59 4.15
CA ASN A 20 8.10 12.48 2.73
C ASN A 20 6.96 11.83 1.93
N LEU A 21 6.46 10.72 2.46
CA LEU A 21 5.39 9.94 1.86
C LEU A 21 4.11 10.79 1.76
N ARG A 22 3.77 11.53 2.83
CA ARG A 22 2.65 12.46 2.87
C ARG A 22 2.81 13.60 1.87
N TYR A 23 4.01 14.18 1.75
CA TYR A 23 4.29 15.22 0.76
C TYR A 23 4.01 14.73 -0.66
N TRP A 24 4.59 13.59 -1.04
CA TRP A 24 4.40 13.05 -2.38
C TRP A 24 2.99 12.57 -2.67
N MET A 25 2.29 12.00 -1.68
CA MET A 25 0.87 11.71 -1.79
C MET A 25 0.07 12.97 -2.11
N ASN A 26 0.35 14.11 -1.46
CA ASN A 26 -0.32 15.38 -1.76
C ASN A 26 -0.03 15.86 -3.19
N GLU A 27 1.23 15.82 -3.63
CA GLU A 27 1.61 16.22 -4.99
C GLU A 27 0.92 15.36 -6.06
N LEU A 28 0.90 14.03 -5.86
CA LEU A 28 0.27 13.10 -6.80
C LEU A 28 -1.25 13.24 -6.84
N VAL A 29 -1.91 13.43 -5.69
CA VAL A 29 -3.34 13.66 -5.62
C VAL A 29 -3.71 15.00 -6.27
N GLY A 30 -2.92 16.05 -6.01
CA GLY A 30 -3.08 17.37 -6.64
C GLY A 30 -2.81 17.37 -8.14
N ALA A 31 -2.02 16.40 -8.62
CA ALA A 31 -1.71 16.20 -10.02
C ALA A 31 -2.84 15.56 -10.85
N VAL A 32 -3.87 14.99 -10.21
CA VAL A 32 -4.95 14.31 -10.92
C VAL A 32 -5.75 15.32 -11.77
N PRO A 33 -5.79 15.17 -13.12
CA PRO A 33 -6.34 16.20 -14.01
C PRO A 33 -7.82 16.55 -13.79
N SER A 34 -8.62 15.61 -13.29
CA SER A 34 -10.04 15.82 -12.99
C SER A 34 -10.27 16.70 -11.75
N GLY A 35 -9.24 16.93 -10.94
CA GLY A 35 -9.34 17.48 -9.59
C GLY A 35 -10.07 16.55 -8.61
N ARG A 36 -10.37 15.30 -9.01
CA ARG A 36 -11.06 14.29 -8.21
C ARG A 36 -10.31 12.97 -8.29
N ALA A 37 -9.56 12.66 -7.25
CA ALA A 37 -8.73 11.46 -7.20
C ALA A 37 -9.48 10.27 -6.61
N VAL A 38 -9.31 9.09 -7.21
CA VAL A 38 -9.56 7.80 -6.57
C VAL A 38 -8.24 7.29 -5.99
N ILE A 39 -8.19 7.14 -4.66
CA ILE A 39 -6.98 6.81 -3.92
C ILE A 39 -7.16 5.44 -3.29
N TYR A 40 -6.21 4.54 -3.53
CA TYR A 40 -6.16 3.24 -2.90
C TYR A 40 -5.07 3.26 -1.83
N ASP A 41 -5.43 2.83 -0.62
CA ASP A 41 -4.52 2.73 0.52
C ASP A 41 -4.38 1.27 0.92
N ILE A 42 -3.28 0.64 0.51
CA ILE A 42 -3.02 -0.78 0.73
C ILE A 42 -2.12 -0.92 1.96
N GLY A 43 -2.68 -1.46 3.05
CA GLY A 43 -2.07 -1.40 4.37
C GLY A 43 -2.34 -0.05 5.05
N ALA A 44 -3.62 0.23 5.26
CA ALA A 44 -4.06 1.53 5.75
C ALA A 44 -3.80 1.75 7.25
N ASN A 45 -3.61 0.67 8.01
CA ASN A 45 -3.51 0.68 9.47
C ASN A 45 -4.62 1.52 10.13
N ASP A 46 -4.25 2.63 10.79
CA ASP A 46 -5.19 3.53 11.46
C ASP A 46 -5.54 4.77 10.60
N GLY A 47 -5.11 4.78 9.33
CA GLY A 47 -5.42 5.75 8.30
C GLY A 47 -4.69 7.07 8.40
N GLU A 48 -3.60 7.18 9.17
CA GLU A 48 -2.86 8.44 9.37
C GLU A 48 -2.55 9.16 8.05
N LEU A 49 -2.07 8.43 7.04
CA LEU A 49 -1.63 9.00 5.78
C LEU A 49 -2.77 9.35 4.81
N THR A 50 -3.91 8.68 4.92
CA THR A 50 -4.94 8.69 3.87
C THR A 50 -6.27 9.30 4.28
N LEU A 51 -6.57 9.35 5.59
CA LEU A 51 -7.72 10.10 6.11
C LEU A 51 -7.71 11.60 5.74
N PRO A 52 -6.56 12.30 5.65
CA PRO A 52 -6.54 13.68 5.15
C PRO A 52 -7.16 13.83 3.75
N PHE A 53 -7.05 12.80 2.89
CA PHE A 53 -7.60 12.77 1.54
C PHE A 53 -9.01 12.20 1.44
N ALA A 54 -9.54 11.61 2.51
CA ALA A 54 -10.86 10.96 2.53
C ALA A 54 -12.05 11.96 2.52
N ARG A 55 -11.83 13.18 2.03
CA ARG A 55 -12.78 14.28 1.92
C ARG A 55 -13.11 14.56 0.46
N LYS A 56 -14.31 15.09 0.21
CA LYS A 56 -14.70 15.51 -1.14
C LYS A 56 -13.70 16.55 -1.69
N PRO A 57 -13.37 16.48 -3.00
CA PRO A 57 -14.01 15.65 -4.01
C PRO A 57 -13.37 14.25 -4.22
N HIS A 58 -12.36 13.89 -3.42
CA HIS A 58 -11.64 12.63 -3.58
C HIS A 58 -12.43 11.44 -3.00
N LYS A 59 -12.05 10.24 -3.43
CA LYS A 59 -12.55 8.96 -2.89
C LYS A 59 -11.36 8.14 -2.42
N VAL A 60 -11.45 7.56 -1.23
CA VAL A 60 -10.42 6.70 -0.66
C VAL A 60 -11.00 5.30 -0.46
N ILE A 61 -10.30 4.29 -0.98
CA ILE A 61 -10.57 2.87 -0.75
C ILE A 61 -9.35 2.31 -0.02
N ALA A 62 -9.54 1.97 1.24
CA ALA A 62 -8.51 1.47 2.14
C ALA A 62 -8.64 -0.05 2.34
N PHE A 63 -7.51 -0.74 2.44
CA PHE A 63 -7.39 -2.16 2.71
C PHE A 63 -6.57 -2.33 3.98
N GLU A 64 -7.15 -3.00 4.99
CA GLU A 64 -6.47 -3.22 6.27
C GLU A 64 -6.84 -4.59 6.86
N PRO A 65 -5.91 -5.57 6.89
CA PRO A 65 -6.18 -6.91 7.38
C PRO A 65 -6.20 -7.08 8.91
N GLY A 66 -5.58 -6.18 9.68
CA GLY A 66 -5.53 -6.24 11.15
C GLY A 66 -6.80 -5.73 11.82
N ARG A 67 -7.44 -6.57 12.65
CA ARG A 67 -8.72 -6.22 13.31
C ARG A 67 -8.60 -4.98 14.20
N ALA A 68 -7.56 -4.90 15.03
CA ALA A 68 -7.37 -3.80 15.96
C ALA A 68 -7.15 -2.46 15.23
N ALA A 69 -6.32 -2.46 14.18
CA ALA A 69 -6.07 -1.30 13.33
C ALA A 69 -7.36 -0.79 12.66
N ARG A 70 -8.14 -1.71 12.06
CA ARG A 70 -9.46 -1.37 11.49
C ARG A 70 -10.40 -0.74 12.50
N GLU A 71 -10.50 -1.29 13.71
CA GLU A 71 -11.39 -0.75 14.75
C GLU A 71 -11.00 0.69 15.10
N ARG A 72 -9.71 1.00 15.21
CA ARG A 72 -9.24 2.38 15.42
C ARG A 72 -9.55 3.28 14.22
N LEU A 73 -9.30 2.81 13.00
CA LEU A 73 -9.61 3.53 11.76
C LEU A 73 -11.10 3.87 11.67
N LEU A 74 -11.98 2.90 11.93
CA LEU A 74 -13.43 3.12 11.96
C LEU A 74 -13.87 4.08 13.07
N GLN A 75 -13.22 4.05 14.24
CA GLN A 75 -13.47 5.04 15.29
C GLN A 75 -13.07 6.45 14.87
N ARG A 76 -11.97 6.61 14.12
CA ARG A 76 -11.56 7.92 13.58
C ARG A 76 -12.53 8.42 12.52
N VAL A 77 -12.99 7.53 11.64
CA VAL A 77 -13.93 7.86 10.56
C VAL A 77 -15.33 8.18 11.09
N SER A 78 -15.87 7.38 12.02
CA SER A 78 -17.21 7.59 12.58
C SER A 78 -17.37 8.91 13.34
N ARG A 79 -16.26 9.49 13.81
CA ARG A 79 -16.23 10.81 14.46
C ARG A 79 -16.25 11.97 13.46
N GLN A 80 -16.14 11.70 12.16
CA GLN A 80 -15.95 12.72 11.12
C GLN A 80 -17.02 12.58 10.03
N ALA A 81 -18.05 13.42 10.11
CA ALA A 81 -19.21 13.37 9.19
C ALA A 81 -18.85 13.67 7.72
N ASP A 82 -17.68 14.26 7.46
CA ASP A 82 -17.16 14.65 6.16
C ASP A 82 -16.41 13.53 5.42
N LEU A 83 -16.16 12.38 6.08
CA LEU A 83 -15.45 11.23 5.48
C LEU A 83 -16.38 10.26 4.74
N GLN A 84 -17.46 10.76 4.15
CA GLN A 84 -18.43 9.94 3.40
C GLN A 84 -17.84 9.29 2.12
N ALA A 85 -16.66 9.73 1.69
CA ALA A 85 -15.97 9.20 0.52
C ALA A 85 -14.89 8.16 0.87
N PHE A 86 -14.91 7.66 2.11
CA PHE A 86 -14.02 6.62 2.61
C PHE A 86 -14.69 5.25 2.55
N THR A 87 -13.97 4.23 2.08
CA THR A 87 -14.38 2.83 2.08
C THR A 87 -13.27 2.00 2.70
N LEU A 88 -13.59 1.16 3.68
CA LEU A 88 -12.64 0.24 4.30
C LEU A 88 -12.99 -1.20 3.95
N LEU A 89 -12.01 -1.93 3.42
CA LEU A 89 -12.10 -3.34 3.11
C LEU A 89 -11.25 -4.14 4.12
N PRO A 90 -11.85 -5.12 4.85
CA PRO A 90 -11.15 -5.92 5.85
C PRO A 90 -10.38 -7.09 5.22
N CYS A 91 -9.45 -6.78 4.32
CA CYS A 91 -8.60 -7.78 3.69
C CYS A 91 -7.19 -7.25 3.46
N ALA A 92 -6.26 -8.19 3.31
CA ALA A 92 -4.98 -7.92 2.69
C ALA A 92 -5.11 -8.01 1.17
N LEU A 93 -4.20 -7.34 0.46
CA LEU A 93 -3.99 -7.58 -0.94
C LEU A 93 -2.74 -8.45 -1.14
N GLY A 94 -2.76 -9.30 -2.16
CA GLY A 94 -1.66 -10.19 -2.47
C GLY A 94 -1.83 -10.82 -3.85
N ARG A 95 -0.99 -11.80 -4.17
CA ARG A 95 -0.89 -12.36 -5.52
C ARG A 95 -2.17 -13.02 -6.00
N GLN A 96 -2.85 -13.73 -5.10
CA GLN A 96 -4.02 -14.54 -5.42
C GLN A 96 -5.02 -14.53 -4.25
N PRO A 97 -6.31 -14.78 -4.52
CA PRO A 97 -7.34 -14.85 -3.50
C PRO A 97 -7.13 -16.06 -2.58
N GLY A 98 -7.31 -15.87 -1.28
CA GLY A 98 -7.11 -16.93 -0.30
C GLY A 98 -7.20 -16.47 1.14
N ARG A 99 -6.61 -17.27 2.04
CA ARG A 99 -6.46 -16.96 3.46
C ARG A 99 -4.97 -16.95 3.80
N ALA A 100 -4.58 -16.06 4.69
CA ALA A 100 -3.23 -15.97 5.23
C ALA A 100 -3.28 -15.73 6.74
N VAL A 101 -2.16 -15.97 7.41
CA VAL A 101 -1.98 -15.63 8.82
C VAL A 101 -1.26 -14.29 8.88
N LEU A 102 -1.85 -13.34 9.61
CA LEU A 102 -1.24 -12.07 9.98
C LEU A 102 -0.62 -12.22 11.37
N ASP A 103 0.69 -12.02 11.48
CA ASP A 103 1.36 -11.92 12.77
C ASP A 103 1.10 -10.54 13.38
N VAL A 104 0.59 -10.52 14.61
CA VAL A 104 0.22 -9.29 15.32
C VAL A 104 1.25 -9.00 16.41
N TYR A 105 1.91 -7.85 16.30
CA TYR A 105 2.96 -7.43 17.23
C TYR A 105 2.47 -6.39 18.23
N SER A 106 3.26 -6.17 19.28
CA SER A 106 3.01 -5.16 20.33
C SER A 106 2.89 -3.73 19.80
N ASP A 107 3.50 -3.47 18.65
CA ASP A 107 3.25 -2.30 17.81
C ASP A 107 2.69 -2.83 16.49
N ASP A 108 1.42 -2.52 16.23
CA ASP A 108 0.72 -3.11 15.10
C ASP A 108 1.05 -2.45 13.76
N THR A 109 1.79 -1.33 13.76
CA THR A 109 2.43 -0.77 12.56
C THR A 109 3.38 -1.77 11.89
N PHE A 110 3.90 -2.74 12.64
CA PHE A 110 4.82 -3.77 12.14
C PHE A 110 4.13 -5.09 11.77
N SER A 111 2.81 -5.21 11.97
CA SER A 111 2.05 -6.44 11.68
C SER A 111 2.13 -6.81 10.21
N SER A 112 2.38 -8.08 9.92
CA SER A 112 2.70 -8.53 8.56
C SER A 112 2.20 -9.95 8.30
N LEU A 113 2.01 -10.27 7.01
CA LEU A 113 1.76 -11.63 6.54
C LEU A 113 3.03 -12.48 6.51
N HIS A 114 4.19 -11.87 6.77
CA HIS A 114 5.47 -12.54 6.87
C HIS A 114 5.99 -12.49 8.31
N GLU A 115 6.46 -13.64 8.79
CA GLU A 115 7.07 -13.75 10.11
C GLU A 115 8.38 -12.94 10.15
N ARG A 116 8.58 -12.15 11.21
CA ARG A 116 9.82 -11.41 11.45
C ARG A 116 10.85 -12.29 12.16
N SER A 117 12.12 -12.13 11.81
CA SER A 117 13.20 -12.85 12.48
C SER A 117 13.34 -12.41 13.94
N ARG A 118 13.97 -13.25 14.76
CA ARG A 118 14.25 -12.91 16.17
C ARG A 118 15.12 -11.67 16.32
N GLU A 119 16.07 -11.49 15.40
CA GLU A 119 16.94 -10.32 15.36
C GLU A 119 16.14 -9.03 15.09
N ASP A 120 15.15 -9.09 14.19
CA ASP A 120 14.27 -7.94 13.91
C ASP A 120 13.36 -7.62 15.10
N LEU A 121 12.78 -8.64 15.74
CA LEU A 121 11.99 -8.44 16.96
C LEU A 121 12.82 -7.77 18.07
N GLN A 122 14.08 -8.18 18.24
CA GLN A 122 14.99 -7.57 19.20
C GLN A 122 15.37 -6.14 18.80
N ARG A 123 15.69 -5.90 17.53
CA ARG A 123 16.08 -4.59 16.98
C ARG A 123 14.99 -3.54 17.23
N TYR A 124 13.74 -3.91 17.01
CA TYR A 124 12.59 -3.00 17.12
C TYR A 124 11.89 -3.07 18.49
N GLY A 125 12.33 -3.96 19.39
CA GLY A 125 11.70 -4.14 20.69
C GLY A 125 10.25 -4.65 20.61
N LEU A 126 9.96 -5.47 19.59
CA LEU A 126 8.64 -6.01 19.33
C LEU A 126 8.42 -7.33 20.06
N ALA A 127 7.20 -7.53 20.55
CA ALA A 127 6.73 -8.82 21.03
C ALA A 127 5.58 -9.33 20.15
N VAL A 128 5.58 -10.63 19.84
CA VAL A 128 4.41 -11.27 19.22
C VAL A 128 3.28 -11.30 20.24
N THR A 129 2.15 -10.71 19.89
CA THR A 129 0.96 -10.63 20.76
C THR A 129 -0.16 -11.56 20.32
N GLY A 130 -0.12 -12.04 19.07
CA GLY A 130 -1.07 -13.02 18.55
C GLY A 130 -0.93 -13.22 17.04
N THR A 131 -1.87 -13.97 16.49
CA THR A 131 -2.00 -14.21 15.05
C THR A 131 -3.48 -14.09 14.65
N GLU A 132 -3.76 -13.53 13.48
CA GLU A 132 -5.11 -13.40 12.93
C GLU A 132 -5.19 -14.09 11.56
N GLU A 133 -6.23 -14.88 11.31
CA GLU A 133 -6.48 -15.41 9.95
C GLU A 133 -7.27 -14.38 9.14
N VAL A 134 -6.67 -13.91 8.05
CA VAL A 134 -7.18 -12.81 7.24
C VAL A 134 -7.47 -13.25 5.82
N THR A 135 -8.41 -12.57 5.17
CA THR A 135 -8.69 -12.78 3.74
C THR A 135 -7.68 -12.02 2.91
N VAL A 136 -7.15 -12.68 1.87
CA VAL A 136 -6.28 -12.09 0.86
C VAL A 136 -7.05 -12.02 -0.46
N LEU A 137 -6.99 -10.88 -1.16
CA LEU A 137 -7.55 -10.72 -2.50
C LEU A 137 -6.48 -10.21 -3.47
N ALA A 138 -6.61 -10.54 -4.75
CA ALA A 138 -5.85 -9.88 -5.81
C ALA A 138 -6.56 -8.58 -6.23
N LEU A 139 -5.79 -7.50 -6.41
CA LEU A 139 -6.34 -6.20 -6.81
C LEU A 139 -7.01 -6.26 -8.19
N ASP A 140 -6.43 -7.01 -9.12
CA ASP A 140 -6.96 -7.19 -10.48
C ASP A 140 -8.38 -7.77 -10.48
N GLY A 141 -8.68 -8.67 -9.54
CA GLY A 141 -10.02 -9.21 -9.37
C GLY A 141 -11.04 -8.17 -8.86
N LEU A 142 -10.60 -7.19 -8.07
CA LEU A 142 -11.46 -6.18 -7.46
C LEU A 142 -11.79 -5.04 -8.41
N THR A 143 -10.86 -4.62 -9.26
CA THR A 143 -11.07 -3.54 -10.23
C THR A 143 -11.71 -4.04 -11.53
N GLY A 144 -11.66 -5.36 -11.77
CA GLY A 144 -12.33 -6.00 -12.91
C GLY A 144 -11.81 -5.51 -14.27
N VAL A 145 -10.63 -4.92 -14.29
CA VAL A 145 -10.05 -4.24 -15.47
C VAL A 145 -9.86 -5.20 -16.65
N CYS A 146 -9.94 -6.53 -16.43
CA CYS A 146 -9.99 -7.53 -17.49
C CYS A 146 -11.13 -8.56 -17.42
N GLN A 147 -12.38 -8.18 -17.09
CA GLN A 147 -13.56 -8.98 -17.51
C GLN A 147 -13.90 -8.82 -19.02
N LYS A 148 -12.88 -8.67 -19.87
CA LYS A 148 -13.02 -8.67 -21.34
C LYS A 148 -12.32 -9.89 -21.94
N ASP A 149 -12.77 -11.10 -21.59
CA ASP A 149 -12.84 -12.28 -22.48
C ASP A 149 -13.20 -13.56 -21.74
N THR A 150 -14.39 -13.63 -21.16
CA THR A 150 -15.06 -14.91 -20.81
C THR A 150 -16.57 -14.84 -21.01
N ARG A 151 -17.03 -14.12 -22.05
CA ARG A 151 -18.34 -14.43 -22.67
C ARG A 151 -18.19 -15.52 -23.72
N GLY A 152 -17.55 -16.62 -23.31
CA GLY A 152 -17.73 -17.92 -23.94
C GLY A 152 -18.98 -18.55 -23.33
N THR A 153 -19.91 -18.94 -24.18
CA THR A 153 -21.13 -19.69 -23.83
C THR A 153 -20.80 -20.89 -22.95
N GLY A 154 -21.00 -20.75 -21.63
CA GLY A 154 -20.80 -21.79 -20.63
C GLY A 154 -21.91 -21.69 -19.60
N THR A 155 -22.57 -22.82 -19.36
CA THR A 155 -23.76 -22.98 -18.52
C THR A 155 -23.52 -22.61 -17.06
N ALA A 156 -24.57 -22.12 -16.40
CA ALA A 156 -24.63 -21.54 -15.04
C ALA A 156 -24.38 -22.53 -13.87
N GLU A 157 -23.45 -23.48 -14.02
CA GLU A 157 -23.17 -24.50 -13.00
C GLU A 157 -21.77 -24.40 -12.35
N SER A 158 -20.90 -23.47 -12.76
CA SER A 158 -19.57 -23.27 -12.13
C SER A 158 -19.54 -22.25 -10.98
N ASP A 159 -20.67 -21.62 -10.65
CA ASP A 159 -20.73 -20.42 -9.79
C ASP A 159 -20.46 -20.67 -8.29
N GLN A 160 -20.42 -21.93 -7.84
CA GLN A 160 -20.23 -22.28 -6.43
C GLN A 160 -18.77 -22.57 -6.03
N THR A 161 -17.79 -22.45 -6.94
CA THR A 161 -16.39 -22.88 -6.67
C THR A 161 -15.30 -21.83 -6.92
N ASP A 162 -15.65 -20.61 -7.32
CA ASP A 162 -14.65 -19.54 -7.52
C ASP A 162 -14.10 -19.02 -6.17
N PRO A 163 -12.82 -19.30 -5.83
CA PRO A 163 -12.23 -18.88 -4.55
C PRO A 163 -12.22 -17.36 -4.39
N PHE A 164 -12.12 -16.61 -5.50
CA PHE A 164 -12.19 -15.15 -5.44
C PHE A 164 -13.56 -14.67 -4.99
N ARG A 165 -14.64 -15.20 -5.60
CA ARG A 165 -16.02 -14.81 -5.23
C ARG A 165 -16.35 -15.19 -3.80
N GLN A 166 -15.89 -16.35 -3.34
CA GLN A 166 -16.08 -16.75 -1.95
C GLN A 166 -15.34 -15.82 -0.98
N ALA A 167 -14.08 -15.51 -1.27
CA ALA A 167 -13.28 -14.58 -0.47
C ALA A 167 -13.89 -13.18 -0.47
N LEU A 168 -14.28 -12.67 -1.64
CA LEU A 168 -14.94 -11.37 -1.81
C LEU A 168 -16.25 -11.30 -1.02
N ALA A 169 -17.10 -12.33 -1.09
CA ALA A 169 -18.34 -12.37 -0.32
C ALA A 169 -18.07 -12.33 1.20
N GLY A 170 -17.01 -13.00 1.67
CA GLY A 170 -16.55 -12.91 3.05
C GLY A 170 -16.14 -11.48 3.44
N VAL A 171 -15.32 -10.83 2.61
CA VAL A 171 -14.87 -9.44 2.83
C VAL A 171 -16.04 -8.46 2.85
N LEU A 172 -16.96 -8.55 1.88
CA LEU A 172 -18.14 -7.67 1.82
C LEU A 172 -19.07 -7.88 3.01
N LYS A 173 -19.14 -9.10 3.57
CA LYS A 173 -19.93 -9.40 4.78
C LYS A 173 -19.31 -8.82 6.05
N GLU A 174 -17.97 -8.81 6.15
CA GLU A 174 -17.25 -8.23 7.28
C GLU A 174 -17.17 -6.69 7.20
N ALA A 175 -17.24 -6.14 6.00
CA ALA A 175 -17.20 -4.71 5.80
C ALA A 175 -18.50 -4.01 6.23
N LEU A 176 -18.39 -2.71 6.51
CA LEU A 176 -19.57 -1.87 6.78
C LEU A 176 -20.45 -1.71 5.53
N PRO A 177 -21.76 -1.44 5.67
CA PRO A 177 -22.74 -1.48 4.57
C PRO A 177 -22.52 -0.46 3.44
N SER A 178 -21.46 0.35 3.47
CA SER A 178 -21.16 1.37 2.47
C SER A 178 -20.12 0.96 1.42
N VAL A 179 -19.68 -0.31 1.39
CA VAL A 179 -18.74 -0.79 0.39
C VAL A 179 -19.41 -0.93 -0.98
N PRO A 180 -18.85 -0.33 -2.05
CA PRO A 180 -19.33 -0.58 -3.41
C PRO A 180 -19.01 -2.01 -3.85
N GLU A 181 -19.97 -2.66 -4.51
CA GLU A 181 -19.71 -3.93 -5.18
C GLU A 181 -18.65 -3.75 -6.29
N PRO A 182 -17.78 -4.74 -6.52
CA PRO A 182 -16.89 -4.74 -7.67
C PRO A 182 -17.64 -4.67 -9.02
N PRO A 183 -17.02 -4.12 -10.07
CA PRO A 183 -15.65 -3.58 -10.08
C PRO A 183 -15.54 -2.26 -9.30
N LEU A 184 -14.51 -2.19 -8.46
CA LEU A 184 -14.13 -0.95 -7.79
C LEU A 184 -13.62 0.06 -8.83
N PRO A 185 -13.79 1.38 -8.60
CA PRO A 185 -13.33 2.39 -9.55
C PRO A 185 -11.82 2.30 -9.76
N PRO A 186 -11.30 2.49 -10.99
CA PRO A 186 -9.87 2.44 -11.24
C PRO A 186 -9.13 3.49 -10.39
N PRO A 187 -7.99 3.13 -9.78
CA PRO A 187 -7.23 4.07 -8.96
C PRO A 187 -6.54 5.13 -9.83
N ASP A 188 -6.43 6.34 -9.28
CA ASP A 188 -5.51 7.37 -9.77
C ASP A 188 -4.19 7.37 -8.98
N VAL A 189 -4.26 7.08 -7.67
CA VAL A 189 -3.09 7.00 -6.79
C VAL A 189 -3.21 5.74 -5.93
N VAL A 190 -2.11 4.99 -5.79
CA VAL A 190 -2.01 3.80 -4.95
C VAL A 190 -0.87 3.99 -3.95
N LYS A 191 -1.19 3.90 -2.66
CA LYS A 191 -0.21 3.74 -1.58
C LYS A 191 -0.08 2.26 -1.25
N ILE A 192 1.15 1.76 -1.11
CA ILE A 192 1.44 0.38 -0.71
C ILE A 192 2.41 0.39 0.47
N ASP A 193 1.98 -0.17 1.59
CA ASP A 193 2.77 -0.20 2.82
C ASP A 193 2.25 -1.37 3.65
N VAL A 194 2.82 -2.54 3.39
CA VAL A 194 2.27 -3.84 3.83
C VAL A 194 3.33 -4.68 4.52
N GLU A 195 4.37 -4.02 5.03
CA GLU A 195 5.40 -4.59 5.89
C GLU A 195 5.99 -5.91 5.36
N GLY A 196 6.33 -5.95 4.07
CA GLY A 196 6.97 -7.12 3.45
C GLY A 196 6.09 -7.88 2.46
N ALA A 197 4.82 -7.51 2.26
CA ALA A 197 3.97 -8.14 1.24
C ALA A 197 3.93 -7.38 -0.11
N GLU A 198 4.81 -6.39 -0.32
CA GLU A 198 4.75 -5.46 -1.45
C GLU A 198 4.86 -6.18 -2.79
N ARG A 199 5.74 -7.19 -2.89
CA ARG A 199 5.89 -8.01 -4.09
C ARG A 199 4.57 -8.71 -4.43
N ASP A 200 3.95 -9.36 -3.46
CA ASP A 200 2.72 -10.12 -3.66
C ASP A 200 1.56 -9.19 -4.05
N VAL A 201 1.49 -7.99 -3.45
CA VAL A 201 0.53 -6.95 -3.84
C VAL A 201 0.74 -6.56 -5.31
N LEU A 202 1.97 -6.26 -5.73
CA LEU A 202 2.27 -5.87 -7.10
C LEU A 202 1.95 -6.98 -8.10
N GLU A 203 2.24 -8.24 -7.77
CA GLU A 203 1.93 -9.39 -8.63
C GLU A 203 0.42 -9.57 -8.82
N GLY A 204 -0.39 -9.33 -7.78
CA GLY A 204 -1.85 -9.37 -7.83
C GLY A 204 -2.51 -8.11 -8.41
N ALA A 205 -1.70 -7.14 -8.85
CA ALA A 205 -2.14 -5.82 -9.33
C ALA A 205 -1.63 -5.48 -10.74
N LEU A 206 -0.94 -6.39 -11.42
CA LEU A 206 -0.23 -6.09 -12.68
C LEU A 206 -1.16 -5.58 -13.78
N GLU A 207 -2.39 -6.06 -13.87
CA GLU A 207 -3.35 -5.59 -14.86
C GLU A 207 -3.89 -4.21 -14.50
N THR A 208 -4.29 -4.01 -13.25
CA THR A 208 -4.77 -2.74 -12.73
C THR A 208 -3.72 -1.65 -12.90
N LEU A 209 -2.46 -1.94 -12.53
CA LEU A 209 -1.34 -1.01 -12.63
C LEU A 209 -1.03 -0.66 -14.09
N ARG A 210 -1.15 -1.61 -15.01
CA ARG A 210 -0.92 -1.38 -16.44
C ARG A 210 -2.00 -0.55 -17.10
N ASP A 211 -3.25 -0.88 -16.82
CA ASP A 211 -4.39 -0.39 -17.60
C ASP A 211 -4.99 0.88 -16.98
N ALA A 212 -5.02 1.00 -15.65
CA ALA A 212 -5.41 2.24 -14.97
C ALA A 212 -4.22 3.22 -14.85
N ALA A 213 -2.98 2.71 -14.88
CA ALA A 213 -1.75 3.47 -14.82
C ALA A 213 -1.72 4.54 -13.69
N PRO A 214 -2.11 4.20 -12.44
CA PRO A 214 -2.09 5.14 -11.32
C PRO A 214 -0.68 5.62 -11.01
N ALA A 215 -0.54 6.71 -10.27
CA ALA A 215 0.70 6.93 -9.55
C ALA A 215 0.79 5.96 -8.37
N VAL A 216 1.98 5.41 -8.11
CA VAL A 216 2.26 4.48 -7.02
C VAL A 216 3.26 5.13 -6.09
N VAL A 217 2.98 5.09 -4.79
CA VAL A 217 3.96 5.36 -3.74
C VAL A 217 3.98 4.15 -2.81
N MET A 218 5.14 3.58 -2.58
CA MET A 218 5.27 2.42 -1.71
C MET A 218 6.38 2.58 -0.70
N GLU A 219 6.13 2.09 0.51
CA GLU A 219 7.18 1.93 1.51
C GLU A 219 8.05 0.73 1.15
N TYR A 220 9.37 0.93 1.19
CA TYR A 220 10.38 -0.09 1.00
C TYR A 220 11.61 0.21 1.88
N SER A 221 11.64 -0.38 3.07
CA SER A 221 12.85 -0.36 3.90
C SER A 221 13.66 -1.62 3.64
N CYS A 222 14.96 -1.47 3.33
CA CYS A 222 15.87 -2.61 3.17
C CYS A 222 15.96 -3.46 4.45
N VAL A 223 15.64 -2.86 5.61
CA VAL A 223 15.60 -3.55 6.90
C VAL A 223 14.25 -4.24 7.08
N ASN A 224 13.14 -3.55 6.79
CA ASN A 224 11.82 -4.12 7.03
C ASN A 224 11.47 -5.20 6.02
N THR A 225 11.99 -5.18 4.79
CA THR A 225 11.59 -6.15 3.75
C THR A 225 12.55 -7.33 3.63
N ALA A 226 13.68 -7.34 4.35
CA ALA A 226 14.68 -8.41 4.30
C ALA A 226 14.10 -9.79 4.67
N HIS A 227 13.13 -9.85 5.57
CA HIS A 227 12.50 -11.09 6.02
C HIS A 227 11.51 -11.67 4.98
N ALA A 228 11.02 -10.87 4.04
CA ALA A 228 10.03 -11.28 3.04
C ALA A 228 10.64 -12.09 1.86
N GLY A 229 11.97 -12.23 1.82
CA GLY A 229 12.64 -13.10 0.85
C GLY A 229 12.59 -12.61 -0.60
N TYR A 230 12.48 -11.29 -0.79
CA TYR A 230 12.59 -10.65 -2.09
C TYR A 230 13.53 -9.44 -2.02
N ASP A 231 14.08 -9.02 -3.16
CA ASP A 231 14.92 -7.82 -3.23
C ASP A 231 14.23 -6.65 -3.96
N ARG A 232 14.71 -5.43 -3.72
CA ARG A 232 14.16 -4.18 -4.32
C ARG A 232 13.99 -4.29 -5.83
N ARG A 233 14.90 -4.96 -6.55
CA ARG A 233 14.90 -5.08 -8.01
C ARG A 233 13.69 -5.85 -8.50
N GLU A 234 13.20 -6.84 -7.75
CA GLU A 234 11.95 -7.54 -8.09
C GLU A 234 10.75 -6.58 -8.12
N LEU A 235 10.67 -5.62 -7.18
CA LEU A 235 9.62 -4.60 -7.19
C LEU A 235 9.74 -3.69 -8.41
N LEU A 236 10.96 -3.27 -8.77
CA LEU A 236 11.20 -2.44 -9.95
C LEU A 236 10.80 -3.17 -11.23
N ASP A 237 11.13 -4.45 -11.33
CA ASP A 237 10.80 -5.26 -12.49
C ASP A 237 9.29 -5.46 -12.63
N LEU A 238 8.56 -5.62 -11.52
CA LEU A 238 7.10 -5.67 -11.54
C LEU A 238 6.49 -4.34 -12.00
N LEU A 239 6.98 -3.20 -11.49
CA LEU A 239 6.56 -1.88 -11.95
C LEU A 239 6.85 -1.69 -13.45
N ARG A 240 8.02 -2.10 -13.94
CA ARG A 240 8.36 -2.04 -15.37
C ARG A 240 7.47 -2.92 -16.22
N ARG A 241 7.15 -4.13 -15.75
CA ARG A 241 6.20 -5.05 -16.41
C ARG A 241 4.79 -4.47 -16.48
N ALA A 242 4.40 -3.68 -15.48
CA ALA A 242 3.17 -2.88 -15.49
C ALA A 242 3.26 -1.60 -16.35
N GLY A 243 4.39 -1.34 -17.02
CA GLY A 243 4.53 -0.22 -17.97
C GLY A 243 5.11 1.06 -17.38
N TYR A 244 5.56 1.05 -16.12
CA TYR A 244 6.18 2.23 -15.51
C TYR A 244 7.60 2.45 -16.03
N ARG A 245 7.87 3.68 -16.45
CA ARG A 245 9.20 4.13 -16.93
C ARG A 245 9.83 5.19 -16.02
N LYS A 246 9.02 5.84 -15.19
CA LYS A 246 9.42 6.86 -14.23
C LYS A 246 9.30 6.24 -12.85
N ILE A 247 10.43 5.76 -12.34
CA ILE A 247 10.55 5.11 -11.05
C ILE A 247 11.68 5.83 -10.31
N PHE A 248 11.40 6.30 -9.11
CA PHE A 248 12.33 7.07 -8.30
C PHE A 248 12.29 6.63 -6.84
N GLY A 249 13.38 6.91 -6.15
CA GLY A 249 13.57 6.65 -4.74
C GLY A 249 13.29 7.90 -3.95
N LEU A 250 12.75 7.72 -2.76
CA LEU A 250 12.49 8.77 -1.78
C LEU A 250 13.34 8.51 -0.54
N TYR A 251 13.99 9.56 -0.05
CA TYR A 251 14.86 9.47 1.11
C TYR A 251 14.07 9.49 2.41
N ARG A 252 14.61 8.86 3.46
CA ARG A 252 14.00 8.74 4.79
C ARG A 252 14.12 10.01 5.65
N ASN A 253 13.67 11.15 5.15
CA ASN A 253 13.55 12.41 5.89
C ASN A 253 12.65 13.41 5.12
N LYS A 254 12.78 14.71 5.41
CA LYS A 254 12.06 15.79 4.73
C LYS A 254 12.56 16.13 3.31
N ASP A 255 13.50 15.37 2.76
CA ASP A 255 14.08 15.62 1.44
C ASP A 255 13.12 15.25 0.31
N ARG A 256 12.57 16.27 -0.33
CA ARG A 256 11.56 16.15 -1.39
C ARG A 256 12.16 15.91 -2.77
N ARG A 257 13.45 15.57 -2.86
CA ARG A 257 14.08 15.22 -4.13
C ARG A 257 13.70 13.81 -4.57
N LEU A 258 13.66 13.62 -5.87
CA LEU A 258 13.51 12.31 -6.51
C LEU A 258 14.89 11.76 -6.85
N TYR A 259 15.18 10.55 -6.39
CA TYR A 259 16.45 9.88 -6.66
C TYR A 259 16.28 8.86 -7.77
N GLY A 260 17.22 8.83 -8.72
CA GLY A 260 17.21 7.83 -9.78
C GLY A 260 17.50 6.43 -9.24
N GLU A 261 17.37 5.44 -10.13
CA GLU A 261 17.59 4.03 -9.78
C GLU A 261 19.01 3.74 -9.30
N GLU A 262 19.99 4.56 -9.69
CA GLU A 262 21.37 4.49 -9.19
C GLU A 262 21.47 4.64 -7.66
N ALA A 263 20.51 5.30 -7.02
CA ALA A 263 20.47 5.43 -5.57
C ALA A 263 19.86 4.21 -4.87
N PHE A 264 19.33 3.23 -5.62
CA PHE A 264 18.53 2.14 -5.05
C PHE A 264 19.38 1.05 -4.39
N GLU A 265 20.70 1.12 -4.48
CA GLU A 265 21.58 0.30 -3.64
C GLU A 265 21.72 0.87 -2.22
N ASP A 266 21.36 2.15 -2.02
CA ASP A 266 21.43 2.79 -0.71
C ASP A 266 20.17 2.49 0.12
N CYS A 267 20.41 1.94 1.32
CA CYS A 267 19.40 1.60 2.31
C CYS A 267 18.66 2.81 2.91
N ARG A 268 19.15 4.04 2.67
CA ARG A 268 18.51 5.29 3.12
C ARG A 268 17.43 5.77 2.16
N ILE A 269 17.41 5.25 0.93
CA ILE A 269 16.22 5.30 0.07
C ILE A 269 15.19 4.33 0.64
N TRP A 270 14.09 4.86 1.15
CA TRP A 270 13.11 4.13 1.96
C TRP A 270 11.76 3.95 1.27
N ASN A 271 11.44 4.78 0.29
CA ASN A 271 10.19 4.62 -0.43
C ASN A 271 10.47 4.65 -1.93
N ILE A 272 9.61 3.99 -2.68
CA ILE A 272 9.62 4.03 -4.14
C ILE A 272 8.40 4.81 -4.58
N ILE A 273 8.59 5.71 -5.54
CA ILE A 273 7.52 6.40 -6.23
C ILE A 273 7.62 6.07 -7.72
N ALA A 274 6.50 5.68 -8.31
CA ALA A 274 6.42 5.36 -9.73
C ALA A 274 5.17 5.97 -10.35
N PHE A 275 5.27 6.49 -11.56
CA PHE A 275 4.11 7.10 -12.21
C PHE A 275 4.16 7.00 -13.72
N SER A 276 2.98 7.01 -14.35
CA SER A 276 2.83 7.08 -15.79
C SER A 276 3.00 8.51 -16.30
N ASP A 277 3.07 8.67 -17.63
CA ASP A 277 3.19 10.00 -18.25
C ASP A 277 2.00 10.93 -17.96
N ARG A 278 0.87 10.36 -17.51
CA ARG A 278 -0.29 11.10 -17.00
C ARG A 278 0.06 12.07 -15.86
N PHE A 279 1.09 11.77 -15.07
CA PHE A 279 1.49 12.55 -13.89
C PHE A 279 2.75 13.40 -14.13
N ALA A 280 3.23 13.50 -15.37
CA ALA A 280 4.53 14.10 -15.69
C ALA A 280 4.62 15.63 -15.44
N LEU A 281 3.51 16.37 -15.51
CA LEU A 281 3.51 17.84 -15.47
C LEU A 281 3.73 18.44 -14.06
N PRO A 282 3.06 17.97 -12.99
CA PRO A 282 3.28 18.49 -11.64
C PRO A 282 4.66 18.13 -11.07
N LEU A 283 5.19 16.98 -11.50
CA LEU A 283 6.49 16.45 -11.10
C LEU A 283 7.66 17.05 -11.88
N ALA A 284 7.42 17.88 -12.90
CA ALA A 284 8.47 18.68 -13.54
C ALA A 284 9.07 19.74 -12.58
N ARG A 285 8.41 20.01 -11.44
CA ARG A 285 8.92 20.86 -10.35
C ARG A 285 9.71 20.09 -9.31
N ALA A 286 9.72 18.76 -9.38
CA ALA A 286 10.55 17.94 -8.51
C ALA A 286 12.01 18.18 -8.83
N GLU A 287 12.82 18.42 -7.80
CA GLU A 287 14.26 18.44 -7.94
C GLU A 287 14.77 16.99 -8.00
N LEU A 288 15.66 16.70 -8.95
CA LEU A 288 16.36 15.43 -8.99
C LEU A 288 17.55 15.50 -8.01
N GLY A 289 17.63 14.51 -7.12
CA GLY A 289 18.76 14.37 -6.21
C GLY A 289 19.92 13.67 -6.92
N THR A 290 21.06 14.37 -7.07
CA THR A 290 22.29 13.78 -7.61
C THR A 290 23.15 13.13 -6.53
N ASP A 291 23.07 13.66 -5.30
CA ASP A 291 23.81 13.21 -4.13
C ASP A 291 22.86 13.05 -2.96
N LEU A 292 22.98 11.92 -2.26
CA LEU A 292 22.19 11.64 -1.07
C LEU A 292 22.58 12.62 0.05
N PRO A 293 21.62 13.05 0.89
CA PRO A 293 21.92 13.87 2.06
C PRO A 293 23.00 13.22 2.92
N SER A 294 23.91 14.06 3.42
CA SER A 294 24.93 13.67 4.41
C SER A 294 24.30 13.19 5.69
#